data_AF-G3QBE7-F1
#
_entry.id   AF-G3QBE7-F1
#
_cell.length_a   1.000
_cell.length_b   1.000
_cell.length_c   1.000
_cell.angle_alpha   90.00
_cell.angle_beta   90.00
_cell.angle_gamma   90.00
#
_symmetry.space_group_name_H-M   'P 1'
#
loop_
_entity.id
_entity.type
_entity.pdbx_description
1 polymer ?
#
loop_
_entity_poly.entity_id
_entity_poly.type
_entity_poly.pdbx_seq_one_letter_code
_entity_poly.pdbx_strand_id
1 'polypeptide(L)'
;MAARENTLKQRQKMINTTFESSIDSSAIEEKFLRQAEEDEDDGPVVFICGKCKLPVGDSMSWDGSEDGQNQIRLKRVTDNVVVGQDTRLYDASKRSLCLIVDLFCRGCHSVLGMVFASTPKKLDYKRFTFCFNVADIDSYVLGSASQMLAAEGPKEQPVTLEYRGMVEQQLAEMKMLVMSMAQRLEEIAVDECDVTGSGASSRC
;
A
#
# COMPACT_ATOMS: atom_id res chain seq x y z
N MET A 1 49.33 -1.29 53.24
CA MET A 1 49.15 -2.67 53.72
C MET A 1 48.85 -3.51 52.48
N ALA A 2 49.87 -4.14 51.90
CA ALA A 2 50.17 -5.58 52.03
C ALA A 2 49.08 -6.44 51.36
N ALA A 3 49.33 -7.35 50.41
CA ALA A 3 50.54 -7.83 49.77
C ALA A 3 50.10 -8.74 48.59
N ARG A 4 50.95 -8.84 47.54
CA ARG A 4 51.46 -10.09 46.91
C ARG A 4 50.46 -11.14 46.36
N GLU A 5 50.69 -11.85 45.26
CA GLU A 5 51.76 -11.94 44.25
C GLU A 5 51.33 -13.02 43.24
N ASN A 6 51.77 -12.87 41.97
CA ASN A 6 52.36 -13.94 41.15
C ASN A 6 51.47 -15.11 40.64
N THR A 7 51.57 -15.64 39.43
CA THR A 7 52.58 -15.52 38.36
C THR A 7 52.16 -16.38 37.16
N LEU A 8 52.61 -15.94 35.97
CA LEU A 8 53.21 -16.76 34.89
C LEU A 8 52.33 -17.54 33.89
N LYS A 9 52.56 -17.15 32.63
CA LYS A 9 52.79 -17.96 31.43
C LYS A 9 51.56 -18.36 30.60
N GLN A 10 51.25 -17.47 29.66
CA GLN A 10 51.57 -17.68 28.24
C GLN A 10 51.39 -19.10 27.70
N ARG A 11 50.33 -19.30 26.90
CA ARG A 11 50.42 -20.14 25.71
C ARG A 11 49.38 -19.70 24.68
N GLN A 12 49.87 -19.01 23.65
CA GLN A 12 49.21 -18.94 22.35
C GLN A 12 48.97 -20.36 21.85
N LYS A 13 47.75 -20.62 21.38
CA LYS A 13 47.51 -21.60 20.33
C LYS A 13 46.41 -21.07 19.43
N MET A 14 46.81 -20.59 18.25
CA MET A 14 45.91 -20.45 17.10
C MET A 14 45.34 -21.81 16.75
N ILE A 15 44.02 -21.90 16.62
CA ILE A 15 43.36 -22.93 15.81
C ILE A 15 42.15 -22.26 15.14
N ASN A 16 42.23 -22.12 13.81
CA ASN A 16 41.07 -21.85 12.96
C ASN A 16 40.21 -23.11 12.92
N THR A 17 38.94 -23.01 13.27
CA THR A 17 37.92 -24.01 12.92
C THR A 17 36.58 -23.33 12.69
N THR A 18 36.13 -23.40 11.44
CA THR A 18 34.77 -23.36 10.91
C THR A 18 33.66 -23.38 11.97
N PHE A 19 32.87 -22.30 12.03
CA PHE A 19 31.67 -22.23 12.85
C PHE A 19 30.50 -22.88 12.10
N GLU A 20 30.27 -24.16 12.36
CA GLU A 20 28.93 -24.74 12.23
C GLU A 20 28.06 -24.14 13.34
N SER A 21 27.06 -23.36 12.94
CA SER A 21 26.00 -22.92 13.83
C SER A 21 24.75 -23.73 13.50
N SER A 22 24.59 -24.84 14.22
CA SER A 22 23.31 -25.53 14.34
C SER A 22 22.39 -24.64 15.17
N ILE A 23 21.53 -23.89 14.48
CA ILE A 23 20.46 -23.13 15.13
C ILE A 23 19.37 -24.14 15.48
N ASP A 24 19.14 -24.30 16.76
CA ASP A 24 18.07 -25.10 17.35
C ASP A 24 16.70 -24.48 16.97
N SER A 25 16.01 -25.11 16.00
CA SER A 25 14.71 -24.67 15.47
C SER A 25 13.59 -24.66 16.52
N SER A 26 13.78 -25.26 17.70
CA SER A 26 12.74 -25.37 18.72
C SER A 26 12.51 -24.09 19.53
N ALA A 27 13.47 -23.15 19.54
CA ALA A 27 13.35 -21.90 20.29
C ALA A 27 12.54 -20.80 19.56
N ILE A 28 12.26 -20.98 18.26
CA ILE A 28 11.50 -20.02 17.46
C ILE A 28 9.99 -20.30 17.56
N GLU A 29 9.58 -21.55 17.78
CA GLU A 29 8.17 -21.93 17.89
C GLU A 29 7.52 -21.47 19.20
N GLU A 30 8.25 -21.44 20.33
CA GLU A 30 7.68 -21.00 21.62
C GLU A 30 7.41 -19.48 21.69
N LYS A 31 8.05 -18.67 20.84
CA LYS A 31 7.76 -17.22 20.78
C LYS A 31 6.53 -16.87 19.94
N PHE A 32 6.00 -17.82 19.17
CA PHE A 32 4.83 -17.58 18.31
C PHE A 32 3.49 -17.89 18.98
N LEU A 33 3.48 -18.55 20.15
CA LEU A 33 2.26 -18.98 20.84
C LEU A 33 2.00 -18.25 22.17
N ARG A 34 2.79 -17.23 22.51
CA ARG A 34 2.70 -16.47 23.78
C ARG A 34 2.25 -15.02 23.64
N GLN A 35 1.68 -14.64 22.50
CA GLN A 35 1.03 -13.34 22.30
C GLN A 35 -0.41 -13.54 21.83
N ALA A 36 -1.17 -14.28 22.62
CA ALA A 36 -2.61 -14.15 22.66
C ALA A 36 -2.90 -13.81 24.11
N GLU A 37 -3.58 -12.69 24.37
CA GLU A 37 -3.86 -12.11 25.69
C GLU A 37 -2.84 -11.06 26.18
N GLU A 38 -2.50 -10.10 25.33
CA GLU A 38 -2.40 -8.71 25.77
C GLU A 38 -3.60 -7.98 25.14
N ASP A 39 -4.32 -7.15 25.89
CA ASP A 39 -5.35 -6.27 25.34
C ASP A 39 -4.66 -5.32 24.34
N GLU A 40 -4.47 -5.77 23.10
CA GLU A 40 -3.96 -4.96 22.00
C GLU A 40 -5.06 -3.95 21.68
N ASP A 41 -4.98 -2.79 22.33
CA ASP A 41 -5.61 -1.57 21.84
C ASP A 41 -4.98 -1.32 20.46
N ASP A 42 -5.67 -1.81 19.43
CA ASP A 42 -5.35 -1.53 18.04
C ASP A 42 -5.08 -0.03 17.94
N GLY A 43 -3.85 0.33 17.57
CA GLY A 43 -3.38 1.72 17.59
C GLY A 43 -4.32 2.67 16.82
N PRO A 44 -4.14 3.99 16.96
CA PRO A 44 -5.00 4.97 16.31
C PRO A 44 -5.13 4.71 14.80
N VAL A 45 -6.35 4.81 14.29
CA VAL A 45 -6.69 4.50 12.88
C VAL A 45 -6.80 5.80 12.11
N VAL A 46 -6.15 5.87 10.95
CA VAL A 46 -6.28 6.96 9.99
C VAL A 46 -7.22 6.51 8.87
N PHE A 47 -8.24 7.31 8.61
CA PHE A 47 -9.15 7.12 7.48
C PHE A 47 -8.66 7.90 6.26
N ILE A 48 -8.68 7.24 5.11
CA ILE A 48 -8.03 7.73 3.90
C ILE A 48 -9.02 7.60 2.73
N CYS A 49 -9.04 8.56 1.80
CA CYS A 49 -9.83 8.44 0.57
C CYS A 49 -9.43 7.18 -0.22
N GLY A 50 -10.40 6.32 -0.55
CA GLY A 50 -10.16 5.06 -1.25
C GLY A 50 -9.54 5.22 -2.64
N LYS A 51 -9.74 6.37 -3.31
CA LYS A 51 -9.23 6.64 -4.66
C LYS A 51 -7.83 7.23 -4.67
N CYS A 52 -7.63 8.37 -3.99
CA CYS A 52 -6.38 9.14 -4.09
C CYS A 52 -5.47 9.04 -2.85
N LYS A 53 -5.88 8.25 -1.86
CA LYS A 53 -5.13 8.00 -0.62
C LYS A 53 -4.82 9.25 0.20
N LEU A 54 -5.61 10.31 0.04
CA LEU A 54 -5.52 11.53 0.87
C LEU A 54 -6.20 11.30 2.23
N PRO A 55 -5.56 11.62 3.38
CA PRO A 55 -6.15 11.42 4.71
C PRO A 55 -7.36 12.32 4.95
N VAL A 56 -8.48 11.75 5.40
CA VAL A 56 -9.76 12.45 5.58
C VAL A 56 -10.16 12.61 7.05
N GLY A 57 -9.60 11.79 7.94
CA GLY A 57 -9.86 11.85 9.38
C GLY A 57 -9.17 10.72 10.12
N ASP A 58 -9.48 10.59 11.41
CA ASP A 58 -8.90 9.59 12.31
C ASP A 58 -9.87 9.16 13.41
N SER A 59 -9.55 8.04 14.06
CA SER A 59 -10.38 7.45 15.12
C SER A 59 -10.48 8.29 16.40
N MET A 60 -9.63 9.30 16.61
CA MET A 60 -9.74 10.20 17.78
C MET A 60 -10.98 11.10 17.70
N SER A 61 -11.59 11.18 16.53
CA SER A 61 -12.84 11.91 16.29
C SER A 61 -14.06 11.00 16.15
N TRP A 62 -13.94 9.70 16.43
CA TRP A 62 -15.02 8.72 16.24
C TRP A 62 -16.30 9.09 16.99
N ASP A 63 -17.43 8.93 16.31
CA ASP A 63 -18.79 9.16 16.84
C ASP A 63 -19.69 7.91 16.77
N GLY A 64 -19.32 6.90 15.99
CA GLY A 64 -20.03 5.64 15.87
C GLY A 64 -20.12 5.12 14.43
N SER A 65 -20.67 3.92 14.27
CA SER A 65 -21.02 3.36 12.97
C SER A 65 -22.54 3.39 12.74
N GLU A 66 -22.94 3.17 11.49
CA GLU A 66 -24.31 2.83 11.09
C GLU A 66 -24.25 1.64 10.15
N ASP A 67 -24.37 0.44 10.72
CA ASP A 67 -24.17 -0.82 10.00
C ASP A 67 -25.18 -0.99 8.85
N GLY A 68 -26.43 -0.54 9.04
CA GLY A 68 -27.48 -0.62 8.03
C GLY A 68 -27.22 0.23 6.78
N GLN A 69 -26.33 1.23 6.88
CA GLN A 69 -25.96 2.12 5.77
C GLN A 69 -24.50 1.95 5.36
N ASN A 70 -23.77 1.03 6.01
CA ASN A 70 -22.34 0.82 5.86
C ASN A 70 -21.54 2.13 5.93
N GLN A 71 -21.81 2.91 6.97
CA GLN A 71 -21.21 4.22 7.20
C GLN A 71 -20.51 4.30 8.56
N ILE A 72 -19.44 5.06 8.61
CA ILE A 72 -18.82 5.51 9.87
C ILE A 72 -19.12 6.99 10.09
N ARG A 73 -19.12 7.44 11.35
CA ARG A 73 -19.33 8.84 11.71
C ARG A 73 -18.16 9.39 12.49
N LEU A 74 -17.71 10.57 12.08
CA LEU A 74 -16.67 11.34 12.75
C LEU A 74 -17.22 12.70 13.19
N LYS A 75 -16.77 13.20 14.34
CA LYS A 75 -17.08 14.55 14.85
C LYS A 75 -16.26 15.63 14.15
N ARG A 76 -15.08 15.28 13.65
CA ARG A 76 -14.13 16.18 12.99
C ARG A 76 -13.48 15.48 11.81
N VAL A 77 -13.04 16.27 10.83
CA VAL A 77 -12.37 15.83 9.61
C VAL A 77 -11.21 16.77 9.30
N THR A 78 -10.33 16.36 8.39
CA THR A 78 -9.23 17.21 7.92
C THR A 78 -9.70 18.21 6.85
N ASP A 79 -8.86 19.19 6.51
CA ASP A 79 -9.10 20.16 5.42
C ASP A 79 -9.11 19.53 4.01
N ASN A 80 -8.92 18.21 3.94
CA ASN A 80 -8.99 17.40 2.73
C ASN A 80 -10.41 16.95 2.41
N VAL A 81 -11.39 17.27 3.25
CA VAL A 81 -12.81 17.01 3.05
C VAL A 81 -13.53 18.33 2.80
N VAL A 82 -14.27 18.41 1.70
CA VAL A 82 -15.04 19.59 1.30
C VAL A 82 -16.52 19.28 1.44
N VAL A 83 -17.25 20.10 2.18
CA VAL A 83 -18.71 20.01 2.27
C VAL A 83 -19.32 20.65 1.02
N GLY A 84 -20.20 19.93 0.34
CA GLY A 84 -20.92 20.45 -0.82
C GLY A 84 -21.79 21.67 -0.50
N GLN A 85 -22.28 22.35 -1.53
CA GLN A 85 -23.24 23.46 -1.37
C GLN A 85 -24.68 22.98 -1.55
N ASP A 86 -24.88 21.96 -2.37
CA ASP A 86 -26.20 21.46 -2.71
C ASP A 86 -26.74 20.52 -1.62
N THR A 87 -27.98 20.77 -1.24
CA THR A 87 -28.70 19.95 -0.27
C THR A 87 -29.68 19.03 -1.00
N ARG A 88 -29.74 17.74 -0.64
CA ARG A 88 -30.69 16.78 -1.20
C ARG A 88 -31.50 16.06 -0.12
N LEU A 89 -32.67 15.53 -0.51
CA LEU A 89 -33.50 14.71 0.37
C LEU A 89 -32.91 13.31 0.51
N TYR A 90 -32.91 12.80 1.74
CA TYR A 90 -32.44 11.47 2.08
C TYR A 90 -33.46 10.77 2.97
N ASP A 91 -33.88 9.56 2.58
CA ASP A 91 -34.72 8.73 3.43
C ASP A 91 -33.85 7.89 4.37
N ALA A 92 -33.67 8.38 5.59
CA ALA A 92 -32.83 7.71 6.58
C ALA A 92 -33.49 6.45 7.17
N SER A 93 -34.83 6.35 7.10
CA SER A 93 -35.59 5.17 7.54
C SER A 93 -37.06 5.31 7.15
N LYS A 94 -37.63 4.33 6.44
CA LYS A 94 -39.04 4.20 6.01
C LYS A 94 -39.99 5.21 6.68
N ARG A 95 -40.03 6.47 6.16
CA ARG A 95 -40.78 7.66 6.66
C ARG A 95 -40.00 8.71 7.48
N SER A 96 -38.68 8.81 7.34
CA SER A 96 -37.87 9.84 8.02
C SER A 96 -36.99 10.53 7.00
N LEU A 97 -37.54 11.58 6.40
CA LEU A 97 -36.82 12.41 5.46
C LEU A 97 -35.88 13.35 6.20
N CYS A 98 -34.62 13.34 5.78
CA CYS A 98 -33.60 14.28 6.21
C CYS A 98 -33.13 15.11 5.02
N LEU A 99 -32.56 16.28 5.31
CA LEU A 99 -31.78 17.03 4.34
C LEU A 99 -30.30 16.77 4.57
N ILE A 100 -29.60 16.42 3.50
CA ILE A 100 -28.19 16.03 3.55
C ILE A 100 -27.39 16.84 2.54
N VAL A 101 -26.10 16.95 2.82
CA VAL A 101 -25.11 17.58 1.93
C VAL A 101 -23.98 16.60 1.73
N ASP A 102 -23.55 16.40 0.49
CA ASP A 102 -22.50 15.43 0.16
C ASP A 102 -21.10 15.94 0.59
N LEU A 103 -20.24 15.01 0.97
CA LEU A 103 -18.84 15.25 1.31
C LEU A 103 -17.95 14.84 0.15
N PHE A 104 -17.02 15.71 -0.24
CA PHE A 104 -16.11 15.50 -1.35
C PHE A 104 -14.66 15.43 -0.89
N CYS A 105 -13.88 14.55 -1.52
CA CYS A 105 -12.43 14.56 -1.37
C CYS A 105 -11.83 15.77 -2.10
N ARG A 106 -11.02 16.56 -1.40
CA ARG A 106 -10.31 17.71 -2.01
C ARG A 106 -9.32 17.31 -3.11
N GLY A 107 -8.72 16.12 -3.01
CA GLY A 107 -7.71 15.65 -3.96
C GLY A 107 -8.29 15.19 -5.29
N CYS A 108 -9.30 14.33 -5.25
CA CYS A 108 -9.87 13.69 -6.46
C CYS A 108 -11.34 14.02 -6.73
N HIS A 109 -11.96 14.88 -5.92
CA HIS A 109 -13.35 15.32 -6.06
C HIS A 109 -14.40 14.20 -6.02
N SER A 110 -14.04 13.00 -5.57
CA SER A 110 -15.00 11.92 -5.37
C SER A 110 -15.88 12.19 -4.16
N VAL A 111 -17.13 11.76 -4.21
CA VAL A 111 -18.00 11.69 -3.04
C VAL A 111 -17.43 10.67 -2.07
N LEU A 112 -17.36 11.03 -0.79
CA LEU A 112 -16.88 10.19 0.31
C LEU A 112 -18.01 9.81 1.27
N GLY A 113 -19.13 10.53 1.22
CA GLY A 113 -20.20 10.40 2.18
C GLY A 113 -21.06 11.66 2.24
N MET A 114 -21.56 11.98 3.43
CA MET A 114 -22.59 13.01 3.64
C MET A 114 -22.62 13.55 5.07
N VAL A 115 -23.22 14.74 5.24
CA VAL A 115 -23.59 15.34 6.53
C VAL A 115 -25.09 15.59 6.55
N PHE A 116 -25.71 15.37 7.71
CA PHE A 116 -27.10 15.75 7.95
C PHE A 116 -27.22 17.24 8.26
N ALA A 117 -27.79 18.00 7.33
CA ALA A 117 -28.09 19.44 7.50
C ALA A 117 -29.35 19.65 8.36
N SER A 118 -30.38 18.84 8.11
CA SER A 118 -31.64 18.86 8.87
C SER A 118 -32.15 17.45 9.14
N THR A 119 -32.57 17.21 10.38
CA THR A 119 -33.03 15.92 10.89
C THR A 119 -34.36 16.09 11.63
N PRO A 120 -35.25 15.08 11.59
CA PRO A 120 -36.32 14.96 12.57
C PRO A 120 -35.74 14.72 13.96
N LYS A 121 -36.46 15.12 15.02
CA LYS A 121 -36.03 15.01 16.44
C LYS A 121 -35.44 13.64 16.83
N LYS A 122 -36.02 12.56 16.32
CA LYS A 122 -35.56 11.18 16.60
C LYS A 122 -34.19 10.84 15.99
N LEU A 123 -33.70 11.64 15.04
CA LEU A 123 -32.41 11.51 14.35
C LEU A 123 -31.45 12.66 14.66
N ASP A 124 -31.78 13.56 15.60
CA ASP A 124 -30.93 14.71 15.92
C ASP A 124 -29.55 14.33 16.45
N TYR A 125 -29.40 13.13 17.02
CA TYR A 125 -28.11 12.60 17.43
C TYR A 125 -27.16 12.34 16.24
N LYS A 126 -27.68 12.24 15.00
CA LYS A 126 -26.88 12.12 13.77
C LYS A 126 -26.51 13.48 13.18
N ARG A 127 -27.04 14.58 13.72
CA ARG A 127 -26.82 15.91 13.17
C ARG A 127 -25.38 16.36 13.44
N PHE A 128 -24.82 17.11 12.49
CA PHE A 128 -23.48 17.70 12.60
C PHE A 128 -22.32 16.70 12.73
N THR A 129 -22.51 15.46 12.30
CA THR A 129 -21.42 14.47 12.20
C THR A 129 -21.17 14.10 10.75
N PHE A 130 -19.90 13.88 10.42
CA PHE A 130 -19.45 13.54 9.08
C PHE A 130 -19.63 12.04 8.88
N CYS A 131 -20.58 11.66 8.03
CA CYS A 131 -20.87 10.26 7.73
C CYS A 131 -20.09 9.85 6.48
N PHE A 132 -19.12 8.96 6.60
CA PHE A 132 -18.35 8.42 5.48
C PHE A 132 -18.88 7.06 5.06
N ASN A 133 -19.03 6.82 3.76
CA ASN A 133 -19.33 5.50 3.25
C ASN A 133 -18.08 4.63 3.36
N VAL A 134 -18.19 3.48 3.98
CA VAL A 134 -17.06 2.54 4.15
C VAL A 134 -16.49 2.11 2.79
N ALA A 135 -17.31 2.04 1.74
CA ALA A 135 -16.85 1.69 0.40
C ALA A 135 -15.98 2.77 -0.28
N ASP A 136 -16.03 4.02 0.19
CA ASP A 136 -15.34 5.17 -0.42
C ASP A 136 -14.06 5.57 0.34
N ILE A 137 -13.77 4.90 1.46
CA ILE A 137 -12.60 5.14 2.32
C ILE A 137 -11.85 3.85 2.64
N ASP A 138 -10.55 3.98 2.93
CA ASP A 138 -9.73 2.93 3.51
C ASP A 138 -9.32 3.32 4.94
N SER A 139 -8.92 2.33 5.73
CA SER A 139 -8.38 2.52 7.09
C SER A 139 -6.95 2.01 7.20
N TYR A 140 -6.10 2.75 7.89
CA TYR A 140 -4.75 2.34 8.23
C TYR A 140 -4.52 2.46 9.73
N VAL A 141 -4.13 1.37 10.39
CA VAL A 141 -3.80 1.34 11.81
C VAL A 141 -2.36 1.80 11.99
N LEU A 142 -2.14 2.84 12.79
CA LEU A 142 -0.78 3.33 13.04
C LEU A 142 0.03 2.29 13.82
N GLY A 143 1.22 1.96 13.31
CA GLY A 143 2.10 0.95 13.91
C GLY A 143 1.92 -0.47 13.36
N SER A 144 0.93 -0.73 12.50
CA SER A 144 0.63 -2.07 11.99
C SER A 144 1.50 -2.52 10.82
N ALA A 145 2.59 -1.82 10.49
CA ALA A 145 3.44 -2.12 9.32
C ALA A 145 4.09 -3.52 9.37
N SER A 146 4.24 -4.11 10.56
CA SER A 146 4.72 -5.48 10.75
C SER A 146 3.64 -6.55 10.54
N GLN A 147 2.36 -6.17 10.55
CA GLN A 147 1.23 -7.07 10.41
C GLN A 147 0.92 -7.27 8.92
N MET A 148 1.58 -8.25 8.30
CA MET A 148 1.28 -8.65 6.93
C MET A 148 0.10 -9.63 6.95
N LEU A 149 -0.96 -9.33 6.17
CA LEU A 149 -1.94 -10.34 5.80
C LEU A 149 -1.18 -11.51 5.18
N ALA A 150 -1.40 -12.73 5.68
CA ALA A 150 -0.83 -13.93 5.08
C ALA A 150 -1.24 -13.94 3.60
N ALA A 151 -0.31 -13.64 2.71
CA ALA A 151 -0.57 -13.63 1.29
C ALA A 151 -0.91 -15.07 0.88
N GLU A 152 -2.19 -15.37 0.65
CA GLU A 152 -2.65 -16.66 0.10
C GLU A 152 -2.34 -16.81 -1.41
N GLY A 153 -1.34 -16.08 -1.91
CA GLY A 153 -0.83 -16.19 -3.27
C GLY A 153 0.57 -16.80 -3.29
N PRO A 154 1.02 -17.32 -4.45
CA PRO A 154 2.44 -17.60 -4.65
C PRO A 154 3.24 -16.37 -4.24
N LYS A 155 4.44 -16.58 -3.67
CA LYS A 155 5.36 -15.52 -3.18
C LYS A 155 5.84 -14.62 -4.33
N GLU A 156 4.94 -13.88 -4.96
CA GLU A 156 5.27 -12.84 -5.92
C GLU A 156 5.72 -11.65 -5.09
N GLN A 157 7.03 -11.46 -5.09
CA GLN A 157 7.67 -10.34 -4.44
C GLN A 157 7.03 -9.05 -4.98
N PRO A 158 6.52 -8.15 -4.12
CA PRO A 158 5.87 -6.93 -4.58
C PRO A 158 6.83 -6.15 -5.46
N VAL A 159 6.35 -5.75 -6.64
CA VAL A 159 7.11 -4.96 -7.61
C VAL A 159 7.50 -3.63 -6.95
N THR A 160 8.77 -3.51 -6.57
CA THR A 160 9.30 -2.26 -6.00
C THR A 160 9.54 -1.25 -7.11
N LEU A 161 9.56 0.05 -6.77
CA LEU A 161 9.87 1.13 -7.71
C LEU A 161 11.29 0.94 -8.29
N GLU A 162 12.23 0.48 -7.47
CA GLU A 162 13.59 0.12 -7.87
C GLU A 162 13.58 -1.02 -8.89
N TYR A 163 12.78 -2.07 -8.66
CA TYR A 163 12.64 -3.19 -9.58
C TYR A 163 12.07 -2.74 -10.93
N ARG A 164 11.06 -1.85 -10.92
CA ARG A 164 10.54 -1.25 -12.14
C ARG A 164 11.63 -0.50 -12.93
N GLY A 165 12.43 0.32 -12.25
CA GLY A 165 13.52 1.07 -12.89
C GLY A 165 14.56 0.14 -13.53
N MET A 166 14.93 -0.95 -12.84
CA MET A 166 15.85 -1.96 -13.37
C MET A 166 15.28 -2.66 -14.62
N VAL A 167 14.02 -3.06 -14.59
CA VAL A 167 13.36 -3.71 -15.75
C VAL A 167 13.28 -2.75 -16.93
N GLU A 168 12.87 -1.49 -16.72
CA GLU A 168 12.80 -0.48 -17.78
C GLU A 168 14.17 -0.24 -18.43
N GLN A 169 15.24 -0.22 -17.64
CA GLN A 169 16.61 -0.09 -18.15
C GLN A 169 17.03 -1.32 -18.99
N GLN A 170 16.80 -2.54 -18.49
CA GLN A 170 17.10 -3.76 -19.26
C GLN A 170 16.33 -3.83 -20.57
N LEU A 171 15.07 -3.37 -20.57
CA LEU A 171 14.23 -3.34 -21.76
C LEU A 171 14.73 -2.32 -22.78
N ALA A 172 15.28 -1.18 -22.32
CA ALA A 172 15.91 -0.19 -23.18
C ALA A 172 17.22 -0.70 -23.81
N GLU A 173 18.06 -1.39 -23.03
CA GLU A 173 19.30 -2.01 -23.52
C GLU A 173 18.99 -3.09 -24.56
N MET A 174 18.01 -3.96 -24.28
CA MET A 174 17.58 -4.99 -25.22
C MET A 174 17.01 -4.38 -26.51
N LYS A 175 16.24 -3.30 -26.41
CA LYS A 175 15.73 -2.57 -27.57
C LYS A 175 16.87 -2.03 -28.45
N MET A 176 17.88 -1.42 -27.85
CA MET A 176 19.05 -0.90 -28.57
C MET A 176 19.78 -2.00 -29.32
N LEU A 177 19.97 -3.16 -28.69
CA LEU A 177 20.64 -4.31 -29.30
C LEU A 177 19.85 -4.85 -30.50
N VAL A 178 18.53 -5.04 -30.35
CA VAL A 178 17.66 -5.52 -31.43
C VAL A 178 17.63 -4.54 -32.61
N MET A 179 17.54 -3.24 -32.33
CA MET A 179 17.58 -2.21 -33.38
C MET A 179 18.91 -2.21 -34.15
N SER A 180 20.04 -2.36 -33.46
CA SER A 180 21.36 -2.48 -34.11
C SER A 180 21.46 -3.74 -34.96
N MET A 181 20.93 -4.87 -34.50
CA MET A 181 20.88 -6.09 -35.28
C MET A 181 20.00 -5.93 -36.53
N ALA A 182 18.84 -5.28 -36.42
CA ALA A 182 17.96 -5.01 -37.54
C ALA A 182 18.65 -4.14 -38.60
N GLN A 183 19.34 -3.07 -38.19
CA GLN A 183 20.09 -2.20 -39.10
C GLN A 183 21.17 -2.97 -39.86
N ARG A 184 21.95 -3.82 -39.17
CA ARG A 184 22.98 -4.64 -39.82
C ARG A 184 22.40 -5.67 -40.79
N LEU A 185 21.20 -6.20 -40.52
CA LEU A 185 20.50 -7.10 -41.44
C LEU A 185 20.00 -6.37 -42.69
N GLU A 186 19.54 -5.12 -42.55
CA GLU A 186 19.18 -4.27 -43.68
C GLU A 186 20.39 -3.97 -44.59
N GLU A 187 21.54 -3.66 -44.00
CA GLU A 187 22.79 -3.42 -44.76
C GLU A 187 23.22 -4.65 -45.57
N ILE A 188 23.09 -5.86 -45.01
CA ILE A 188 23.43 -7.12 -45.70
C ILE A 188 22.41 -7.45 -46.82
N ALA A 189 21.12 -7.17 -46.59
CA ALA A 189 20.08 -7.42 -47.59
C ALA A 189 20.21 -6.52 -48.83
N VAL A 190 20.79 -5.32 -48.67
CA VAL A 190 21.08 -4.41 -49.79
C VAL A 190 22.29 -4.89 -50.62
N ASP A 191 23.34 -5.39 -49.97
CA ASP A 191 24.53 -5.94 -50.67
C ASP A 191 24.20 -7.22 -51.48
N GLU A 192 23.25 -8.06 -51.04
CA GLU A 192 22.79 -9.21 -51.83
C GLU A 192 22.04 -8.81 -53.12
N CYS A 193 21.44 -7.62 -53.15
CA CYS A 193 20.78 -7.09 -54.36
C CYS A 193 21.79 -6.59 -55.41
N ASP A 194 22.96 -6.09 -54.99
CA ASP A 194 23.98 -5.58 -55.91
C ASP A 194 24.83 -6.70 -56.55
N VAL A 195 24.99 -7.84 -55.90
CA VAL A 195 25.76 -8.99 -56.43
C VAL A 195 24.97 -9.79 -57.50
N THR A 196 23.64 -9.68 -57.52
CA THR A 196 22.80 -10.38 -58.51
C THR A 196 22.47 -9.54 -59.77
N GLY A 197 22.93 -8.29 -59.83
CA GLY A 197 22.67 -7.35 -60.94
C GLY A 197 23.51 -7.53 -62.22
N SER A 198 24.49 -8.45 -62.23
CA SER A 198 25.30 -8.75 -63.42
C SER A 198 25.02 -10.14 -63.97
N GLY A 199 23.79 -10.38 -64.46
CA GLY A 199 23.42 -11.72 -64.91
C GLY A 199 22.07 -11.87 -65.61
N ALA A 200 21.94 -11.23 -66.78
CA ALA A 200 21.06 -11.58 -67.90
C ALA A 200 19.56 -11.18 -67.91
N SER A 201 19.22 -10.70 -69.10
CA SER A 201 17.95 -10.28 -69.67
C SER A 201 16.89 -11.40 -69.78
N SER A 202 15.62 -10.96 -69.72
CA SER A 202 14.44 -11.42 -70.49
C SER A 202 13.32 -12.19 -69.78
N ARG A 203 12.11 -11.58 -69.87
CA ARG A 203 10.72 -12.11 -69.75
C ARG A 203 10.41 -12.90 -68.46
N CYS A 204 9.41 -12.54 -67.66
CA CYS A 204 8.03 -12.11 -67.93
C CYS A 204 7.57 -11.04 -66.93
#